data_AF-A0A5K0X6U6-F1
#
_entry.id   AF-A0A5K0X6U6-F1
#
_cell.length_a   1.000
_cell.length_b   1.000
_cell.length_c   1.000
_cell.angle_alpha   90.00
_cell.angle_beta   90.00
_cell.angle_gamma   90.00
#
_symmetry.space_group_name_H-M   'P 1'
#
loop_
_entity.id
_entity.type
_entity.pdbx_description
1 polymer ?
#
loop_
_entity_poly.entity_id
_entity_poly.type
_entity_poly.pdbx_seq_one_letter_code
_entity_poly.pdbx_strand_id
1 'polypeptide(L)'
;VLRPFLLRRLKSDVEKGLPPKKETILKVGMSQLQKQYYRALLQKDLEVVNAGGERKRLLNIAMQLRKCCNHPYLFQGAEPGPPYTTGEHLITNA
;
A
#
# COMPACT_ATOMS: atom_id res chain seq x y z
N VAL A 1 -7.01 36.52 -13.72
CA VAL A 1 -5.95 36.27 -14.72
C VAL A 1 -6.03 34.87 -15.35
N LEU A 2 -6.20 33.76 -14.60
CA LEU A 2 -6.21 32.40 -15.16
C LEU A 2 -7.52 31.96 -15.88
N ARG A 3 -8.66 32.56 -15.55
CA ARG A 3 -10.00 32.20 -16.08
C ARG A 3 -10.14 32.16 -17.61
N PRO A 4 -9.49 33.05 -18.41
CA PRO A 4 -9.56 33.00 -19.88
C PRO A 4 -8.75 31.84 -20.49
N PHE A 5 -7.79 31.29 -19.74
CA PHE A 5 -6.83 30.30 -20.25
C PHE A 5 -7.10 28.88 -19.73
N LEU A 6 -8.04 28.72 -18.79
CA LEU A 6 -8.33 27.43 -18.17
C LEU A 6 -9.84 27.21 -18.03
N LEU A 7 -10.33 26.12 -18.64
CA LEU A 7 -11.68 25.63 -18.45
C LEU A 7 -11.71 24.55 -17.37
N ARG A 8 -12.41 24.81 -16.28
CA ARG A 8 -12.68 23.84 -15.21
C ARG A 8 -14.17 23.86 -14.90
N ARG A 9 -14.81 22.68 -14.94
CA ARG A 9 -16.20 22.48 -14.50
C ARG A 9 -16.21 21.45 -13.37
N LEU A 10 -17.03 21.66 -12.35
CA LEU A 10 -17.24 20.66 -11.30
C LEU A 10 -18.42 19.76 -11.69
N LYS A 11 -18.38 18.49 -11.28
CA LYS A 11 -19.49 17.55 -11.54
C LYS A 11 -20.81 18.05 -10.92
N SER A 12 -20.73 18.74 -9.77
CA SER A 12 -21.86 19.41 -9.10
C SER A 12 -22.53 20.47 -9.96
N ASP A 13 -21.80 21.11 -10.87
CA ASP A 13 -22.28 22.25 -11.66
C ASP A 13 -22.95 21.79 -12.96
N VAL A 14 -22.71 20.54 -13.36
CA VAL A 14 -23.15 19.97 -14.65
C VAL A 14 -24.26 18.95 -14.46
N GLU A 15 -24.14 18.03 -13.50
CA GLU A 15 -25.08 16.92 -13.30
C GLU A 15 -25.67 16.97 -11.90
N LYS A 16 -26.92 17.45 -11.79
CA LYS A 16 -27.61 17.67 -10.50
C LYS A 16 -28.16 16.38 -9.90
N GLY A 17 -28.26 15.29 -10.69
CA GLY A 17 -28.71 13.98 -10.21
C GLY A 17 -27.59 13.12 -9.60
N LEU A 18 -26.32 13.55 -9.67
CA LEU A 18 -25.20 12.73 -9.21
C LEU A 18 -25.13 12.71 -7.67
N PRO A 19 -25.17 11.53 -7.03
CA PRO A 19 -24.98 11.43 -5.59
C PRO A 19 -23.59 11.93 -5.15
N PRO A 20 -23.46 12.46 -3.92
CA PRO A 20 -22.19 12.97 -3.44
C PRO A 20 -21.15 11.84 -3.29
N LYS A 21 -19.89 12.13 -3.63
CA LYS A 21 -18.76 11.22 -3.34
C LYS A 21 -18.64 11.06 -1.82
N LYS A 22 -18.78 9.83 -1.34
CA LYS A 22 -18.45 9.46 0.04
C LYS A 22 -17.05 8.88 0.08
N GLU A 23 -16.20 9.42 0.94
CA GLU A 23 -14.85 8.93 1.17
C GLU A 23 -14.74 8.52 2.63
N THR A 24 -14.27 7.29 2.87
CA THR A 24 -14.17 6.73 4.21
C THR A 24 -12.85 5.99 4.33
N ILE A 25 -12.12 6.29 5.39
CA ILE A 25 -10.83 5.67 5.69
C ILE A 25 -11.09 4.46 6.58
N LEU A 26 -10.95 3.26 6.02
CA LEU A 26 -11.09 2.02 6.77
C LEU A 26 -9.72 1.62 7.33
N LYS A 27 -9.57 1.68 8.65
CA LYS A 27 -8.34 1.25 9.33
C LYS A 27 -8.37 -0.26 9.47
N VAL A 28 -7.43 -0.94 8.82
CA VAL A 28 -7.28 -2.40 8.85
C VAL A 28 -6.08 -2.80 9.70
N GLY A 29 -6.18 -3.96 10.35
CA GLY A 29 -5.04 -4.60 11.01
C GLY A 29 -4.16 -5.35 10.01
N MET A 30 -3.00 -5.80 10.47
CA MET A 30 -2.12 -6.68 9.70
C MET A 30 -2.35 -8.15 10.07
N SER A 31 -2.25 -9.04 9.07
CA SER A 31 -2.21 -10.48 9.29
C SER A 31 -0.97 -10.91 10.06
N GLN A 32 -0.96 -12.14 10.57
CA GLN A 32 0.19 -12.68 11.28
C GLN A 32 1.43 -12.76 10.37
N LEU A 33 1.24 -13.16 9.11
CA LEU A 33 2.32 -13.25 8.12
C LEU A 33 2.86 -11.85 7.77
N GLN A 34 1.97 -10.87 7.55
CA GLN A 34 2.38 -9.49 7.33
C GLN A 34 3.22 -8.96 8.49
N LYS A 35 2.81 -9.17 9.75
CA LYS A 35 3.58 -8.72 10.93
C LYS A 35 4.98 -9.33 10.99
N GLN A 36 5.12 -10.61 10.62
CA GLN A 36 6.42 -11.28 10.56
C GLN A 36 7.32 -10.65 9.50
N TYR A 37 6.81 -10.47 8.27
CA TYR A 37 7.57 -9.81 7.20
C TYR A 37 7.91 -8.36 7.53
N TYR A 38 6.98 -7.62 8.13
CA TYR A 38 7.19 -6.24 8.52
C TYR A 38 8.34 -6.09 9.53
N ARG A 39 8.37 -6.97 10.55
CA ARG A 39 9.48 -7.03 11.52
C ARG A 39 10.80 -7.40 10.85
N ALA A 40 10.81 -8.41 9.99
CA ALA A 40 12.01 -8.85 9.29
C ALA A 40 12.60 -7.74 8.39
N LEU A 41 11.75 -7.00 7.67
CA LEU A 41 12.16 -5.88 6.83
C LEU A 41 12.78 -4.74 7.65
N LEU A 42 12.18 -4.41 8.81
CA LEU A 42 12.73 -3.38 9.69
C LEU A 42 14.04 -3.81 10.35
N GLN A 43 14.16 -5.07 10.75
CA GLN A 43 15.37 -5.60 11.38
C GLN A 43 16.57 -5.60 10.41
N LYS A 44 16.34 -5.91 9.13
CA LYS A 44 17.40 -5.94 8.10
C LYS A 44 18.10 -4.59 7.91
N ASP A 45 17.37 -3.49 8.06
CA ASP A 45 17.87 -2.14 7.81
C ASP A 45 17.77 -1.23 9.06
N LEU A 46 17.78 -1.83 10.27
CA LEU A 46 17.53 -1.14 11.54
C LEU A 46 18.46 0.06 11.77
N GLU A 47 19.74 -0.07 11.43
CA GLU A 47 20.74 0.98 11.56
C GLU A 47 20.42 2.20 10.69
N VAL A 48 19.94 1.97 9.47
CA VAL A 48 19.59 3.05 8.51
C VAL A 48 18.35 3.78 8.97
N VAL A 49 17.38 3.04 9.52
CA VAL A 49 16.13 3.60 10.00
C VAL A 49 16.37 4.47 11.23
N ASN A 50 17.28 4.05 12.12
CA ASN A 50 17.57 4.77 13.37
C ASN A 50 18.58 5.91 13.21
N ALA A 51 19.66 5.72 12.46
CA ALA A 51 20.73 6.71 12.31
C ALA A 51 20.58 7.60 11.06
N GLY A 52 19.59 7.30 10.21
CA GLY A 52 19.49 7.89 8.88
C GLY A 52 20.48 7.25 7.92
N GLY A 53 20.17 7.32 6.63
CA GLY A 53 21.07 6.84 5.59
C GLY A 53 20.68 7.35 4.22
N GLU A 54 21.29 6.78 3.18
CA GLU A 54 21.09 7.24 1.80
C GLU A 54 19.60 7.26 1.44
N ARG A 55 19.13 8.39 0.87
CA ARG A 55 17.73 8.58 0.46
C ARG A 55 17.19 7.42 -0.39
N LYS A 56 17.99 6.90 -1.33
CA LYS A 56 17.60 5.76 -2.17
C LYS A 56 17.33 4.50 -1.36
N ARG A 57 18.16 4.21 -0.35
CA ARG A 57 17.98 3.07 0.55
C ARG A 57 16.71 3.21 1.39
N LEU A 58 16.45 4.40 1.93
CA LEU A 58 15.21 4.69 2.67
C LEU A 58 13.95 4.55 1.80
N LEU A 59 13.99 5.03 0.55
CA LEU A 59 12.89 4.87 -0.40
C LEU A 59 12.63 3.39 -0.73
N ASN A 60 13.68 2.58 -0.83
CA ASN A 60 13.54 1.14 -1.02
C ASN A 60 12.89 0.46 0.20
N ILE A 61 13.28 0.82 1.43
CA ILE A 61 12.65 0.30 2.65
C ILE A 61 11.15 0.65 2.65
N ALA A 62 10.80 1.91 2.40
CA ALA A 62 9.41 2.35 2.31
C ALA A 62 8.61 1.57 1.25
N MET A 63 9.24 1.26 0.10
CA MET A 63 8.62 0.46 -0.94
C MET A 63 8.35 -0.98 -0.49
N GLN A 64 9.29 -1.63 0.21
CA GLN A 64 9.08 -2.98 0.73
C GLN A 64 8.00 -3.00 1.83
N LEU A 65 8.00 -2.03 2.73
CA LEU A 65 6.94 -1.91 3.74
C LEU A 65 5.57 -1.73 3.07
N ARG A 66 5.48 -0.95 1.99
CA ARG A 66 4.24 -0.82 1.20
C ARG A 66 3.79 -2.15 0.58
N LYS A 67 4.71 -2.95 0.04
CA LYS A 67 4.39 -4.30 -0.47
C LYS A 67 3.84 -5.19 0.64
N CYS A 68 4.48 -5.17 1.80
CA CYS A 68 4.07 -5.94 2.97
C CYS A 68 2.66 -5.58 3.45
N CYS A 69 2.29 -4.30 3.48
CA CYS A 69 0.94 -3.86 3.83
C CYS A 69 -0.12 -4.26 2.80
N ASN A 70 0.25 -4.45 1.54
CA ASN A 70 -0.68 -4.82 0.48
C ASN A 70 -0.94 -6.34 0.48
N HIS A 71 0.13 -7.14 0.39
CA HIS A 71 0.04 -8.60 0.45
C HIS A 71 1.44 -9.25 0.62
N PRO A 72 1.64 -10.19 1.55
CA PRO A 72 2.93 -10.88 1.73
C PRO A 72 3.43 -11.63 0.49
N TYR A 73 2.53 -12.17 -0.34
CA TYR A 73 2.93 -12.92 -1.56
C TYR A 73 3.57 -12.06 -2.65
N LEU A 74 3.66 -10.73 -2.47
CA LEU A 74 4.51 -9.88 -3.30
C LEU A 74 6.01 -10.11 -3.04
N PHE A 75 6.36 -10.85 -1.98
CA PHE A 75 7.73 -11.32 -1.72
C PHE A 75 7.93 -12.73 -2.27
N GLN A 76 9.08 -12.94 -2.90
CA GLN A 76 9.45 -14.23 -3.44
C GLN A 76 9.56 -15.28 -2.32
N GLY A 77 8.92 -16.44 -2.52
CA GLY A 77 8.91 -17.53 -1.55
C GLY A 77 7.93 -17.36 -0.37
N ALA A 78 7.14 -16.28 -0.35
CA ALA A 78 6.10 -16.10 0.67
C ALA A 78 4.82 -16.89 0.38
N GLU A 79 4.53 -17.16 -0.90
CA GLU A 79 3.38 -17.96 -1.30
C GLU A 79 3.70 -19.46 -1.19
N PRO A 80 2.83 -20.26 -0.52
CA PRO A 80 3.02 -21.70 -0.44
C PRO A 80 2.84 -22.35 -1.81
N GLY A 81 3.86 -23.06 -2.29
CA GLY A 81 3.85 -23.78 -3.57
C GLY A 81 5.26 -24.20 -4.02
N PRO A 82 5.38 -24.96 -5.13
CA PRO A 82 4.31 -25.39 -6.05
C PRO A 82 3.41 -26.53 -5.50
N PRO A 83 2.13 -26.63 -5.90
CA PRO A 83 1.42 -25.78 -6.86
C PRO A 83 0.85 -24.50 -6.23
N TYR A 84 0.96 -23.38 -6.94
CA TYR A 84 0.29 -22.13 -6.55
C TYR A 84 -1.21 -22.28 -6.85
N THR A 85 -2.05 -21.96 -5.87
CA THR A 85 -3.51 -22.13 -5.98
C THR A 85 -4.23 -20.90 -5.49
N THR A 86 -5.41 -20.61 -6.05
CA THR A 86 -6.25 -19.52 -5.57
C THR A 86 -7.20 -20.03 -4.49
N GLY A 87 -6.72 -20.08 -3.25
CA GLY A 87 -7.49 -20.54 -2.09
C GLY A 87 -7.72 -19.46 -1.02
N GLU A 88 -8.31 -19.86 0.10
CA GLU A 88 -8.58 -18.98 1.25
C GLU A 88 -7.32 -18.35 1.84
N HIS A 89 -6.17 -19.01 1.67
CA HIS A 89 -4.86 -18.50 2.11
C HIS A 89 -4.49 -17.15 1.45
N LEU A 90 -5.05 -16.80 0.30
CA LEU A 90 -4.88 -15.47 -0.32
C LEU A 90 -5.63 -14.36 0.42
N ILE A 91 -6.68 -14.71 1.14
CA ILE A 91 -7.52 -13.75 1.88
C ILE A 91 -7.01 -13.65 3.32
N THR A 92 -6.72 -14.80 3.95
CA THR A 92 -6.35 -14.86 5.37
C THR A 92 -4.93 -14.39 5.66
N ASN A 93 -4.03 -14.49 4.68
CA ASN A 93 -2.65 -13.99 4.82
C ASN A 93 -2.50 -12.52 4.43
N ALA A 94 -3.54 -11.90 3.87
CA ALA A 94 -3.60 -10.49 3.52
C ALA A 94 -3.88 -9.59 4.72
#